data_AF-A0AAW5KDZ3-F1
#
_entry.id   AF-A0AAW5KDZ3-F1
#
_cell.length_a   1.000
_cell.length_b   1.000
_cell.length_c   1.000
_cell.angle_alpha   90.00
_cell.angle_beta   90.00
_cell.angle_gamma   90.00
#
_symmetry.space_group_name_H-M   'P 1'
#
loop_
_entity.id
_entity.type
_entity.pdbx_description
1 polymer ?
#
loop_
_entity_poly.entity_id
_entity_poly.type
_entity_poly.pdbx_seq_one_letter_code
_entity_poly.pdbx_strand_id
1 'polypeptide(L)'
;QILTDQNTTATFCVFCHNPAVIAGRLEGAFRPAYELPFVLKKEHALQALEKLCKKKPLLPRDFTSTHHIETLSGLYAPFWLFDCQVDASLSARAERITSWSVSSYRYTK
;
A
#
# COMPACT_ATOMS: atom_id res chain seq x y z
N GLN A 1 -11.02 26.03 -13.05
CA GLN A 1 -9.85 26.53 -12.32
C GLN A 1 -9.66 25.59 -11.14
N ILE A 2 -8.68 24.68 -11.19
CA ILE A 2 -8.42 23.75 -10.09
C ILE A 2 -7.14 24.24 -9.40
N LEU A 3 -7.35 24.98 -8.32
CA LEU A 3 -6.31 25.49 -7.44
C LEU A 3 -5.87 24.33 -6.55
N THR A 4 -4.60 23.94 -6.65
CA THR A 4 -3.96 22.95 -5.80
C THR A 4 -3.62 23.63 -4.47
N ASP A 5 -4.19 23.13 -3.38
CA ASP A 5 -3.95 23.57 -2.00
C ASP A 5 -2.99 22.58 -1.30
N GLN A 6 -2.40 22.98 -0.18
CA GLN A 6 -1.35 22.20 0.51
C GLN A 6 -1.84 20.86 1.09
N ASN A 7 -3.16 20.63 1.08
CA ASN A 7 -3.82 19.40 1.51
C ASN A 7 -4.51 18.64 0.35
N THR A 8 -4.15 18.94 -0.92
CA THR A 8 -4.84 18.39 -2.08
C THR A 8 -4.51 16.91 -2.31
N THR A 9 -5.52 16.05 -2.11
CA THR A 9 -5.60 14.69 -2.63
C THR A 9 -5.47 14.68 -4.15
N ALA A 10 -4.98 13.58 -4.75
CA ALA A 10 -4.81 13.46 -6.20
C ALA A 10 -6.07 13.87 -6.98
N THR A 11 -5.99 14.93 -7.80
CA THR A 11 -7.12 15.48 -8.57
C THR A 11 -7.61 14.54 -9.68
N PHE A 12 -6.84 13.50 -10.00
CA PHE A 12 -7.14 12.54 -11.04
C PHE A 12 -6.91 11.12 -10.52
N CYS A 13 -7.79 10.19 -10.90
CA CYS A 13 -7.60 8.78 -10.63
C CYS A 13 -6.50 8.22 -11.55
N VAL A 14 -5.44 7.65 -11.00
CA VAL A 14 -4.33 7.04 -11.78
C VAL A 14 -4.77 5.83 -12.61
N PHE A 15 -5.94 5.24 -12.31
CA PHE A 15 -6.45 4.09 -13.04
C PHE A 15 -7.31 4.48 -14.24
N CYS A 16 -8.26 5.41 -14.03
CA CYS A 16 -9.26 5.75 -15.04
C CYS A 16 -9.17 7.19 -15.56
N HIS A 17 -8.22 7.99 -15.06
CA HIS A 17 -8.01 9.40 -15.42
C HIS A 17 -9.26 10.29 -15.27
N ASN A 18 -10.29 9.83 -14.56
CA ASN A 18 -11.52 10.57 -14.34
C ASN A 18 -11.45 11.28 -12.97
N PRO A 19 -11.50 12.63 -12.93
CA PRO A 19 -11.44 13.40 -11.69
C PRO A 19 -12.68 13.20 -10.80
N ALA A 20 -13.85 12.88 -11.36
CA ALA A 20 -15.10 12.73 -10.60
C ALA A 20 -15.07 11.54 -9.63
N VAL A 21 -14.23 10.53 -9.89
CA VAL A 21 -14.13 9.30 -9.08
C VAL A 21 -13.43 9.55 -7.74
N ILE A 22 -12.57 10.58 -7.65
CA ILE A 22 -11.86 10.89 -6.40
C ILE A 22 -12.76 11.64 -5.43
N ALA A 23 -13.54 12.62 -5.90
CA ALA A 23 -14.43 13.42 -5.06
C ALA A 23 -15.44 12.54 -4.30
N GLY A 24 -16.07 11.58 -4.99
CA GLY A 24 -17.02 10.65 -4.36
C GLY A 24 -16.41 9.67 -3.34
N ARG A 25 -15.08 9.51 -3.30
CA ARG A 25 -14.39 8.67 -2.30
C ARG A 25 -14.04 9.42 -1.01
N LEU A 26 -14.11 10.73 -1.01
CA LEU A 26 -13.88 11.57 0.17
C LEU A 26 -15.18 11.90 0.92
N GLU A 27 -16.32 11.49 0.36
CA GLU A 27 -17.66 11.78 0.85
C GLU A 27 -18.45 10.50 1.18
N GLY A 28 -19.37 10.60 2.14
CA GLY A 28 -20.28 9.52 2.49
C GLY A 28 -19.60 8.28 3.09
N ALA A 29 -20.10 7.09 2.73
CA ALA A 29 -19.69 5.81 3.32
C ALA A 29 -18.25 5.38 2.98
N PHE A 30 -17.60 6.02 2.00
CA PHE A 30 -16.25 5.67 1.56
C PHE A 30 -15.18 6.64 2.06
N ARG A 31 -15.57 7.65 2.85
CA ARG A 31 -14.65 8.60 3.46
C ARG A 31 -13.65 7.86 4.36
N PRO A 32 -12.33 8.05 4.16
CA PRO A 32 -11.33 7.44 5.03
C PRO A 32 -11.41 8.03 6.45
N ALA A 33 -11.17 7.19 7.45
CA ALA A 33 -11.12 7.64 8.85
C ALA A 33 -9.95 8.60 9.12
N TYR A 34 -8.84 8.43 8.38
CA TYR A 34 -7.64 9.25 8.49
C TYR A 34 -7.01 9.47 7.11
N GLU A 35 -6.46 10.67 6.90
CA GLU A 35 -5.69 11.03 5.72
C GLU A 35 -4.21 11.19 6.14
N LEU A 36 -3.31 10.49 5.45
CA LEU A 36 -1.88 10.55 5.73
C LEU A 36 -1.22 11.62 4.85
N PRO A 37 -0.72 12.73 5.43
CA PRO A 37 -0.02 13.73 4.66
C PRO A 37 1.34 13.21 4.20
N PHE A 38 1.76 13.62 3.00
CA PHE A 38 3.11 13.31 2.52
C PHE A 38 4.14 14.08 3.33
N VAL A 39 4.97 13.35 4.09
CA VAL A 39 6.11 13.94 4.82
C VAL A 39 7.24 14.30 3.84
N LEU A 40 7.41 13.52 2.78
CA LEU A 40 8.42 13.75 1.75
C LEU A 40 7.92 14.72 0.70
N LYS A 41 8.73 15.74 0.41
CA LYS A 41 8.46 16.70 -0.65
C LYS A 41 8.79 16.14 -2.03
N LYS A 42 8.24 16.76 -3.07
CA LYS A 42 8.42 16.36 -4.48
C LYS A 42 9.91 16.28 -4.85
N GLU A 43 10.75 17.19 -4.35
CA GLU A 43 12.19 17.23 -4.69
C GLU A 43 12.92 15.97 -4.25
N HIS A 44 12.56 15.40 -3.09
CA HIS A 44 13.15 14.15 -2.61
C HIS A 44 12.78 12.96 -3.52
N ALA A 45 11.53 12.93 -4.00
CA ALA A 45 11.09 11.92 -4.95
C ALA A 45 11.82 12.04 -6.30
N LEU A 46 12.07 13.27 -6.77
CA LEU A 46 12.84 13.52 -8.00
C LEU A 46 14.27 13.00 -7.90
N GLN A 47 14.98 13.34 -6.82
CA GLN A 47 16.34 12.85 -6.58
C GLN A 47 16.40 11.32 -6.48
N ALA A 48 15.39 10.70 -5.85
CA ALA A 48 15.30 9.25 -5.77
C ALA A 48 15.07 8.62 -7.16
N LEU A 49 14.20 9.22 -7.98
CA LEU A 49 13.91 8.77 -9.34
C LEU A 49 15.13 8.89 -10.24
N GLU A 50 15.87 10.00 -10.20
CA GLU A 50 17.12 10.18 -10.96
C GLU A 50 18.16 9.13 -10.56
N LYS A 51 18.37 8.90 -9.26
CA LYS A 51 19.28 7.87 -8.76
C LYS A 51 18.89 6.47 -9.22
N LEU A 52 17.59 6.17 -9.24
CA LEU A 52 17.06 4.89 -9.71
C LEU A 52 17.28 4.69 -11.21
N CYS A 53 17.11 5.75 -12.01
CA CYS A 53 17.22 5.70 -13.47
C CYS A 53 18.68 5.65 -13.97
N LYS A 54 19.62 6.28 -13.24
CA LYS A 54 21.03 6.43 -13.65
C LYS A 54 21.77 5.12 -13.97
N LYS A 55 21.35 3.98 -13.44
CA LYS A 55 22.01 2.67 -13.63
C LYS A 55 21.23 1.69 -14.52
N LYS A 56 20.24 2.15 -15.28
CA LYS A 56 19.36 1.28 -16.08
C LYS A 56 19.58 1.48 -17.60
N PRO A 57 20.39 0.63 -18.26
CA PRO A 57 20.74 0.81 -19.68
C PRO A 57 19.57 0.56 -20.65
N LEU A 58 18.55 -0.18 -20.23
CA LEU A 58 17.35 -0.47 -21.04
C LEU A 58 16.23 0.57 -20.87
N LEU A 59 16.48 1.64 -20.10
CA LEU A 59 15.47 2.65 -19.84
C LEU A 59 15.31 3.57 -21.08
N PRO A 60 14.08 3.75 -21.60
CA PRO A 60 13.83 4.72 -22.66
C PRO A 60 14.27 6.13 -22.23
N ARG A 61 14.92 6.86 -23.14
CA ARG A 61 15.44 8.21 -22.85
C ARG A 61 14.34 9.19 -22.42
N ASP A 62 13.14 9.00 -22.94
CA ASP A 62 11.98 9.85 -22.66
C ASP A 62 11.46 9.71 -21.22
N PHE A 63 11.80 8.61 -20.53
CA PHE A 63 11.36 8.34 -19.16
C PHE A 63 11.92 9.36 -18.15
N THR A 64 13.11 9.90 -18.41
CA THR A 64 13.75 10.94 -17.60
C THR A 64 13.58 12.34 -18.20
N SER A 65 12.67 12.51 -19.16
CA SER A 65 12.39 13.83 -19.74
C SER A 65 11.73 14.75 -18.71
N THR A 66 12.05 16.04 -18.77
CA THR A 66 11.49 17.07 -17.89
C THR A 66 9.96 17.08 -17.88
N HIS A 67 9.32 16.86 -19.03
CA HIS A 67 7.87 16.79 -19.15
C HIS A 67 7.23 15.62 -18.35
N HIS A 68 7.83 14.42 -18.38
CA HIS A 68 7.33 13.30 -17.59
C HIS A 68 7.59 13.48 -16.09
N ILE A 69 8.73 14.08 -15.76
CA ILE A 69 9.13 14.36 -14.39
C ILE A 69 8.19 15.39 -13.71
N GLU A 70 7.74 16.40 -14.45
CA GLU A 70 6.79 17.39 -13.93
C GLU A 70 5.43 16.78 -13.59
N THR A 71 5.02 15.75 -14.33
CA THR A 71 3.76 15.00 -14.13
C THR A 71 3.81 14.08 -12.91
N LEU A 72 4.99 13.89 -12.29
CA LEU A 72 5.15 13.07 -11.10
C LEU A 72 4.27 13.60 -9.96
N SER A 73 3.33 12.74 -9.54
CA SER A 73 2.32 13.05 -8.53
C SER A 73 2.38 12.01 -7.41
N GLY A 74 2.24 12.48 -6.17
CA GLY A 74 2.11 11.59 -5.02
C GLY A 74 0.76 10.88 -5.06
N LEU A 75 0.78 9.55 -4.96
CA LEU A 75 -0.44 8.74 -4.87
C LEU A 75 -0.54 8.15 -3.46
N TYR A 76 -1.65 8.44 -2.78
CA TYR A 76 -2.04 7.70 -1.60
C TYR A 76 -2.85 6.48 -2.02
N ALA A 77 -2.37 5.28 -1.69
CA ALA A 77 -3.10 4.04 -1.90
C ALA A 77 -3.85 3.68 -0.61
N PRO A 78 -5.20 3.74 -0.57
CA PRO A 78 -5.96 3.38 0.61
C PRO A 78 -5.86 1.87 0.84
N PHE A 79 -5.20 1.47 1.92
CA PHE A 79 -5.25 0.10 2.41
C PHE A 79 -6.07 0.07 3.70
N TRP A 80 -6.97 -0.91 3.78
CA TRP A 80 -7.72 -1.16 5.00
C TRP A 80 -6.78 -1.90 5.93
N LEU A 81 -6.30 -1.22 6.97
CA LEU A 81 -5.64 -1.89 8.07
C LEU A 81 -6.70 -2.66 8.83
N PHE A 82 -6.77 -3.97 8.59
CA PHE A 82 -7.52 -4.86 9.45
C PHE A 82 -6.67 -5.14 10.67
N ASP A 83 -7.06 -4.57 11.82
CA ASP A 83 -6.52 -4.94 13.11
C ASP A 83 -7.46 -5.97 13.76
N CYS A 84 -6.88 -7.01 14.34
CA CYS A 84 -7.63 -8.06 15.03
C CYS A 84 -6.98 -8.29 16.38
N GLN A 85 -7.61 -7.75 17.40
CA GLN A 85 -7.24 -8.04 18.78
C GLN A 85 -7.96 -9.31 19.23
N VAL A 86 -7.18 -10.35 19.53
CA VAL A 86 -7.70 -11.64 19.99
C VAL A 86 -7.23 -11.89 21.42
N ASP A 87 -8.16 -11.87 22.36
CA ASP A 87 -7.96 -12.36 23.72
C ASP A 87 -8.42 -13.82 23.79
N ALA A 88 -7.48 -14.74 24.03
CA ALA A 88 -7.77 -16.17 24.10
C ALA A 88 -7.29 -16.76 25.43
N SER A 89 -8.21 -17.39 26.16
CA SER A 89 -7.91 -18.21 27.33
C SER A 89 -8.10 -19.70 27.00
N LEU A 90 -7.04 -20.49 27.11
CA LEU A 90 -7.09 -21.93 26.88
C LEU A 90 -7.06 -22.69 28.22
N SER A 91 -8.08 -23.52 28.46
CA SER A 91 -8.06 -24.54 29.51
C SER A 91 -8.06 -25.91 28.86
N ALA A 92 -7.01 -26.69 29.06
CA ALA A 92 -6.86 -28.02 28.46
C ALA A 92 -6.51 -29.05 29.52
N ARG A 93 -7.09 -30.25 29.39
CA ARG A 93 -6.71 -31.44 30.15
C ARG A 93 -5.68 -32.20 29.32
N ALA A 94 -4.42 -32.22 29.79
CA ALA A 94 -3.37 -32.99 29.13
C ALA A 94 -3.47 -34.47 29.54
N GLU A 95 -3.31 -35.37 28.57
CA GLU A 95 -3.17 -36.81 28.80
C GLU A 95 -1.83 -37.28 28.23
N ARG A 96 -1.12 -38.13 28.97
CA ARG A 96 0.18 -38.65 28.55
C ARG A 96 -0.01 -39.82 27.60
N ILE A 97 -0.08 -39.52 26.31
CA ILE A 97 -0.22 -40.52 25.25
C ILE A 97 1.18 -40.96 24.78
N THR A 98 1.41 -42.26 24.71
CA THR A 98 2.63 -42.84 24.13
C THR A 98 2.33 -43.28 22.71
N SER A 99 2.96 -42.65 21.73
CA SER A 99 2.73 -42.94 20.31
C SER A 99 3.98 -43.51 19.66
N TRP A 100 3.84 -44.56 18.86
CA TRP A 100 4.91 -45.03 17.99
C TRP A 100 4.37 -45.39 16.60
N SER A 101 5.23 -45.29 15.60
CA SER A 101 4.89 -45.59 14.21
C SER A 101 5.72 -46.76 13.69
N VAL A 102 5.05 -47.69 13.02
CA VAL A 102 5.70 -48.78 12.28
C VAL A 102 5.24 -48.71 10.84
N SER A 103 6.18 -48.41 9.94
CA SER A 103 5.90 -48.17 8.51
C SER A 103 4.83 -47.07 8.33
N SER A 104 3.75 -47.34 7.61
CA SER A 104 2.63 -46.40 7.38
C SER A 104 1.60 -46.34 8.52
N TYR A 105 1.75 -47.13 9.58
CA TYR A 105 0.77 -47.23 10.67
C TYR A 105 1.24 -46.53 11.94
N ARG A 106 0.36 -45.71 12.53
CA ARG A 106 0.59 -44.98 13.79
C ARG A 106 -0.28 -45.55 14.90
N TYR A 107 0.36 -45.96 15.99
CA TYR A 107 -0.29 -46.48 17.20
C TYR A 107 -0.17 -45.45 18.32
N THR A 108 -1.21 -45.35 19.15
CA THR A 108 -1.29 -44.46 20.32
C THR A 108 -1.77 -45.29 21.52
N LYS A 109 -1.08 -45.17 22.67
CA LYS A 109 -1.38 -45.81 23.95
C LYS A 109 -1.64 -44.78 25.02
#